data_AF-A0A9D6G5X0-F1
#
_entry.id   AF-A0A9D6G5X0-F1
#
_cell.length_a   1.000
_cell.length_b   1.000
_cell.length_c   1.000
_cell.angle_alpha   90.00
_cell.angle_beta   90.00
_cell.angle_gamma   90.00
#
_symmetry.space_group_name_H-M   'P 1'
#
loop_
_entity.id
_entity.type
_entity.pdbx_description
1 polymer ?
#
loop_
_entity_poly.entity_id
_entity_poly.type
_entity_poly.pdbx_seq_one_letter_code
_entity_poly.pdbx_strand_id
1 'polypeptide(L)'
;MADYALSDYHERSKHRLNRYAPGPGRLDWANQPNPFRRYFAAPTIELPLLANTLETRFADLRRGRMPAPRAVNLDSIAILFELSLGISAWKAYGETSWALRCNPSSGNLHPTEGYLVTGGVTGLAPGVYHYVSCDHI
;
A
#
# COMPACT_ATOMS: atom_id res chain seq x y z
N MET A 1 35.23 -6.77 7.34
CA MET A 1 34.38 -5.59 7.07
C MET A 1 32.92 -6.04 7.15
N ALA A 2 32.19 -5.55 8.17
CA ALA A 2 30.72 -5.42 8.30
C ALA A 2 29.74 -6.49 7.76
N ASP A 3 29.98 -7.79 7.97
CA ASP A 3 28.96 -8.85 7.70
C ASP A 3 28.06 -9.16 8.92
N TYR A 4 28.28 -8.49 10.06
CA TYR A 4 27.62 -8.80 11.32
C TYR A 4 26.19 -8.24 11.43
N ALA A 5 25.87 -7.10 10.81
CA ALA A 5 24.62 -6.39 11.09
C ALA A 5 23.35 -7.17 10.64
N LEU A 6 23.38 -7.82 9.47
CA LEU A 6 22.24 -8.60 8.98
C LEU A 6 22.08 -9.92 9.74
N SER A 7 23.20 -10.63 9.96
CA SER A 7 23.20 -11.90 10.69
C SER A 7 22.75 -11.70 12.15
N ASP A 8 23.25 -10.65 12.82
CA ASP A 8 22.86 -10.30 14.17
C ASP A 8 21.38 -9.90 14.25
N TYR A 9 20.88 -9.11 13.29
CA TYR A 9 19.46 -8.78 13.22
C TYR A 9 18.60 -10.05 13.05
N HIS A 10 19.00 -10.95 12.16
CA HIS A 10 18.30 -12.22 11.92
C HIS A 10 18.28 -13.09 13.19
N GLU A 11 19.42 -13.29 13.86
CA GLU A 11 19.52 -14.07 15.09
C GLU A 11 18.71 -13.50 16.25
N ARG A 12 18.55 -12.17 16.31
CA ARG A 12 17.77 -11.48 17.34
C ARG A 12 16.27 -11.48 17.08
N SER A 13 15.84 -11.46 15.81
CA SER A 13 14.43 -11.30 15.42
C SER A 13 13.72 -12.61 15.08
N LYS A 14 14.44 -13.71 14.81
CA LYS A 14 13.81 -15.01 14.51
C LYS A 14 13.19 -15.65 15.76
N HIS A 15 12.02 -16.26 15.58
CA HIS A 15 11.47 -17.19 16.57
C HIS A 15 12.25 -18.51 16.55
N ARG A 16 12.32 -19.21 17.68
CA ARG A 16 12.92 -20.54 17.85
C ARG A 16 11.84 -21.53 18.29
N LEU A 17 12.06 -22.82 18.05
CA LEU A 17 11.12 -23.89 18.38
C LEU A 17 10.65 -23.83 19.84
N ASN A 18 11.57 -23.53 20.76
CA ASN A 18 11.34 -23.49 22.20
C ASN A 18 11.15 -22.08 22.77
N ARG A 19 11.15 -21.02 21.94
CA ARG A 19 11.04 -19.63 22.41
C ARG A 19 10.73 -18.63 21.29
N TYR A 20 9.81 -17.71 21.51
CA TYR A 20 9.63 -16.56 20.63
C TYR A 20 10.81 -15.56 20.71
N ALA A 21 11.04 -14.79 19.64
CA ALA A 21 11.93 -13.63 19.65
C ALA A 21 11.50 -12.61 20.72
N PRO A 22 12.43 -11.88 21.35
CA PRO A 22 12.09 -10.83 22.29
C PRO A 22 11.17 -9.77 21.67
N GLY A 23 10.13 -9.36 22.40
CA GLY A 23 9.18 -8.33 21.98
C GLY A 23 8.63 -7.57 23.19
N PRO A 24 7.75 -6.57 22.99
CA PRO A 24 7.27 -5.69 24.06
C PRO A 24 6.35 -6.38 25.10
N GLY A 25 6.00 -7.66 24.89
CA GLY A 25 5.18 -8.47 25.80
C GLY A 25 3.69 -8.14 25.80
N ARG A 26 3.31 -6.88 25.59
CA ARG A 26 1.93 -6.42 25.40
C ARG A 26 1.86 -5.31 24.35
N LEU A 27 0.66 -5.05 23.82
CA LEU A 27 0.40 -3.92 22.93
C LEU A 27 0.07 -2.67 23.75
N ASP A 28 0.64 -1.54 23.33
CA ASP A 28 0.36 -0.21 23.89
C ASP A 28 -0.70 0.48 23.03
N TRP A 29 -1.97 0.22 23.34
CA TRP A 29 -3.11 0.73 22.58
C TRP A 29 -3.28 2.25 22.69
N ALA A 30 -2.77 2.88 23.76
CA ALA A 30 -2.83 4.33 23.93
C ALA A 30 -1.98 5.06 22.87
N ASN A 31 -0.98 4.38 22.31
CA ASN A 31 -0.05 4.92 21.32
C ASN A 31 -0.19 4.25 19.95
N GLN A 32 -1.37 3.72 19.61
CA GLN A 32 -1.61 3.14 18.28
C GLN A 32 -1.45 4.23 17.19
N PRO A 33 -0.56 4.04 16.20
CA PRO A 33 -0.36 5.04 15.15
C PRO A 33 -1.57 5.13 14.22
N ASN A 34 -1.83 6.33 13.70
CA ASN A 34 -2.77 6.49 12.60
C ASN A 34 -2.21 5.77 11.36
N PRO A 35 -2.96 4.81 10.76
CA PRO A 35 -2.48 4.05 9.61
C PRO A 35 -2.44 4.86 8.30
N PHE A 36 -2.89 6.12 8.32
CA PHE A 36 -2.91 7.00 7.16
C PHE A 36 -2.12 8.28 7.42
N ARG A 37 -1.04 8.45 6.67
CA ARG A 37 -0.32 9.72 6.61
C ARG A 37 -1.15 10.74 5.82
N ARG A 38 -1.20 11.97 6.31
CA ARG A 38 -1.80 13.12 5.61
C ARG A 38 -0.88 14.33 5.70
N TYR A 39 -0.78 15.07 4.61
CA TYR A 39 -0.11 16.37 4.55
C TYR A 39 -1.16 17.47 4.56
N PHE A 40 -1.36 18.11 5.71
CA PHE A 40 -2.35 19.16 5.86
C PHE A 40 -2.04 20.35 4.95
N ALA A 41 -3.08 20.95 4.38
CA ALA A 41 -3.02 22.09 3.44
C ALA A 41 -2.31 21.83 2.10
N ALA A 42 -1.85 20.60 1.83
CA ALA A 42 -1.38 20.24 0.49
C ALA A 42 -2.56 20.18 -0.49
N PRO A 43 -2.40 20.63 -1.75
CA PRO A 43 -3.41 20.43 -2.79
C PRO A 43 -3.70 18.95 -3.01
N THR A 44 -4.96 18.61 -3.23
CA THR A 44 -5.42 17.24 -3.47
C THR A 44 -5.91 17.09 -4.90
N ILE A 45 -5.71 15.90 -5.48
CA ILE A 45 -6.16 15.57 -6.83
C ILE A 45 -6.99 14.30 -6.71
N GLU A 46 -8.26 14.34 -7.11
CA GLU A 46 -9.09 13.14 -7.08
C GLU A 46 -8.59 12.12 -8.12
N LEU A 47 -8.46 10.87 -7.68
CA LEU A 47 -8.20 9.76 -8.57
C LEU A 47 -9.52 9.01 -8.81
N PRO A 48 -9.90 8.77 -10.08
CA PRO A 48 -11.13 8.03 -10.35
C PRO A 48 -10.92 6.52 -10.13
N LEU A 49 -11.90 5.88 -9.47
CA LEU A 49 -11.96 4.42 -9.35
C LEU A 49 -12.42 3.81 -10.67
N LEU A 50 -11.50 3.21 -11.41
CA LEU A 50 -11.69 2.75 -12.79
C LEU A 50 -11.19 1.30 -13.01
N ALA A 51 -10.76 0.59 -11.97
CA ALA A 51 -10.23 -0.76 -12.14
C ALA A 51 -11.27 -1.75 -12.69
N ASN A 52 -12.56 -1.51 -12.45
CA ASN A 52 -13.67 -2.27 -13.04
C ASN A 52 -13.78 -2.13 -14.58
N THR A 53 -13.11 -1.14 -15.18
CA THR A 53 -13.02 -0.98 -16.64
C THR A 53 -12.00 -1.93 -17.28
N LEU A 54 -11.23 -2.67 -16.48
CA LEU A 54 -10.29 -3.66 -16.97
C LEU A 54 -11.02 -4.98 -17.26
N GLU A 55 -11.06 -5.37 -18.52
CA GLU A 55 -11.72 -6.62 -18.93
C GLU A 55 -10.80 -7.85 -18.83
N THR A 56 -9.48 -7.64 -18.89
CA THR A 56 -8.51 -8.75 -18.94
C THR A 56 -8.30 -9.34 -17.55
N ARG A 57 -8.54 -10.65 -17.40
CA ARG A 57 -8.33 -11.36 -16.14
C ARG A 57 -6.90 -11.86 -16.02
N PHE A 58 -6.46 -12.10 -14.79
CA PHE A 58 -5.14 -12.69 -14.52
C PHE A 58 -4.92 -14.03 -15.26
N ALA A 59 -5.96 -14.88 -15.34
CA ALA A 59 -5.89 -16.15 -16.03
C ALA A 59 -5.66 -16.02 -17.55
N ASP A 60 -6.16 -14.94 -18.17
CA ASP A 60 -5.99 -14.67 -19.59
C ASP A 60 -4.54 -14.27 -19.89
N LEU A 61 -3.93 -13.47 -19.02
CA LEU A 61 -2.51 -13.12 -19.08
C LEU A 61 -1.63 -14.37 -19.04
N ARG A 62 -1.94 -15.31 -18.13
CA ARG A 62 -1.22 -16.60 -18.02
C ARG A 62 -1.35 -17.49 -19.26
N ARG A 63 -2.36 -17.24 -20.10
CA ARG A 63 -2.60 -17.94 -21.38
C ARG A 63 -2.05 -17.16 -22.59
N GLY A 64 -1.34 -16.07 -22.38
CA GLY A 64 -0.73 -15.26 -23.44
C GLY A 64 -1.66 -14.24 -24.10
N ARG A 65 -2.90 -14.07 -23.62
CA ARG A 65 -3.78 -13.00 -24.08
C ARG A 65 -3.41 -11.71 -23.36
N MET A 66 -2.70 -10.82 -24.05
CA MET A 66 -2.31 -9.52 -23.52
C MET A 66 -3.38 -8.45 -23.80
N PRO A 67 -3.68 -7.55 -22.85
CA PRO A 67 -4.54 -6.40 -23.10
C PRO A 67 -3.85 -5.44 -24.08
N ALA A 68 -4.65 -4.58 -24.72
CA ALA A 68 -4.10 -3.44 -25.42
C ALA A 68 -3.31 -2.54 -24.44
N PRO A 69 -2.11 -2.07 -24.81
CA PRO A 69 -1.37 -1.10 -23.99
C PRO A 69 -2.22 0.15 -23.73
N ARG A 70 -2.20 0.63 -22.48
CA ARG A 70 -2.82 1.91 -22.11
C ARG A 70 -1.74 2.99 -22.04
N ALA A 71 -2.09 4.20 -22.47
CA ALA A 71 -1.23 5.37 -22.28
C ALA A 71 -1.06 5.66 -20.78
N VAL A 72 0.11 6.15 -20.38
CA VAL A 72 0.33 6.61 -19.01
C VAL A 72 -0.27 8.00 -18.87
N ASN A 73 -1.40 8.06 -18.17
CA ASN A 73 -2.18 9.26 -17.86
C ASN A 73 -2.79 9.14 -16.45
N LEU A 74 -3.50 10.18 -15.98
CA LEU A 74 -4.13 10.19 -14.67
C LEU A 74 -5.01 8.95 -14.42
N ASP A 75 -5.85 8.55 -15.38
CA ASP A 75 -6.73 7.39 -15.25
C ASP A 75 -5.94 6.08 -15.07
N SER A 76 -4.90 5.85 -15.87
CA SER A 76 -4.07 4.65 -15.75
C SER A 76 -3.31 4.60 -14.41
N ILE A 77 -2.92 5.76 -13.89
CA ILE A 77 -2.24 5.91 -12.60
C ILE A 77 -3.25 5.66 -11.46
N ALA A 78 -4.47 6.18 -11.58
CA ALA A 78 -5.55 5.94 -10.64
C ALA A 78 -5.86 4.43 -10.54
N ILE A 79 -6.02 3.75 -11.68
CA ILE A 79 -6.21 2.29 -11.74
C ILE A 79 -5.05 1.55 -11.08
N LEU A 80 -3.80 1.96 -11.36
CA LEU A 80 -2.63 1.34 -10.75
C LEU A 80 -2.68 1.46 -9.23
N PHE A 81 -2.97 2.65 -8.69
CA PHE A 81 -3.05 2.87 -7.25
C PHE A 81 -4.24 2.16 -6.61
N GLU A 82 -5.40 2.13 -7.27
CA GLU A 82 -6.60 1.40 -6.84
C GLU A 82 -6.26 -0.09 -6.64
N LEU A 83 -5.62 -0.71 -7.63
CA LEU A 83 -5.30 -2.14 -7.61
C LEU A 83 -4.08 -2.52 -6.76
N SER A 84 -3.16 -1.58 -6.50
CA SER A 84 -1.91 -1.87 -5.79
C SER A 84 -1.92 -1.46 -4.32
N LEU A 85 -2.46 -0.28 -4.01
CA LEU A 85 -2.35 0.36 -2.68
C LEU A 85 -3.69 0.83 -2.11
N GLY A 86 -4.78 0.75 -2.88
CA GLY A 86 -6.12 1.16 -2.46
C GLY A 86 -6.72 0.29 -1.35
N ILE A 87 -7.76 0.83 -0.70
CA ILE A 87 -8.57 0.08 0.26
C ILE A 87 -9.49 -0.88 -0.50
N SER A 88 -9.42 -2.17 -0.17
CA SER A 88 -10.25 -3.22 -0.77
C SER A 88 -11.52 -3.50 0.06
N ALA A 89 -11.48 -3.26 1.37
CA ALA A 89 -12.62 -3.41 2.26
C ALA A 89 -12.41 -2.67 3.59
N TRP A 90 -13.52 -2.42 4.29
CA TRP A 90 -13.50 -2.11 5.72
C TRP A 90 -14.06 -3.29 6.49
N LYS A 91 -13.38 -3.69 7.57
CA LYS A 91 -13.85 -4.71 8.49
C LYS A 91 -14.19 -4.06 9.83
N ALA A 92 -15.23 -4.56 10.48
CA ALA A 92 -15.62 -4.14 11.81
C ALA A 92 -15.90 -5.35 12.70
N TYR A 93 -15.54 -5.23 13.98
CA TYR A 93 -15.89 -6.18 15.03
C TYR A 93 -16.01 -5.44 16.37
N GLY A 94 -17.17 -5.55 17.00
CA GLY A 94 -17.50 -4.73 18.17
C GLY A 94 -17.43 -3.23 17.83
N GLU A 95 -16.71 -2.47 18.65
CA GLU A 95 -16.51 -1.03 18.46
C GLU A 95 -15.29 -0.70 17.57
N THR A 96 -14.57 -1.72 17.07
CA THR A 96 -13.34 -1.51 16.28
C THR A 96 -13.63 -1.69 14.79
N SER A 97 -13.10 -0.78 13.97
CA SER A 97 -13.11 -0.87 12.50
C SER A 97 -11.71 -0.63 11.94
N TRP A 98 -11.34 -1.34 10.88
CA TRP A 98 -10.05 -1.19 10.21
C TRP A 98 -10.16 -1.41 8.70
N ALA A 99 -9.32 -0.69 7.95
CA ALA A 99 -9.21 -0.83 6.51
C ALA A 99 -8.35 -2.05 6.15
N LEU A 100 -8.75 -2.76 5.10
CA LEU A 100 -7.92 -3.72 4.38
C LEU A 100 -7.47 -3.08 3.07
N ARG A 101 -6.19 -3.26 2.70
CA ARG A 101 -5.66 -2.77 1.43
C ARG A 101 -5.43 -3.90 0.42
N CYS A 102 -5.27 -3.53 -0.83
CA CYS A 102 -4.92 -4.46 -1.92
C CYS A 102 -3.54 -5.11 -1.72
N ASN A 103 -2.60 -4.44 -1.03
CA ASN A 103 -1.31 -5.02 -0.65
C ASN A 103 -1.37 -5.63 0.77
N PRO A 104 -1.01 -6.91 0.97
CA PRO A 104 -1.01 -7.51 2.30
C PRO A 104 0.09 -6.91 3.19
N SER A 105 -0.20 -6.81 4.49
CA SER A 105 0.76 -6.38 5.50
C SER A 105 0.63 -7.24 6.75
N SER A 106 1.75 -7.66 7.34
CA SER A 106 1.75 -8.33 8.64
C SER A 106 1.05 -7.45 9.68
N GLY A 107 0.12 -8.05 10.43
CA GLY A 107 -0.69 -7.35 11.43
C GLY A 107 -1.61 -6.25 10.89
N ASN A 108 -1.78 -6.13 9.56
CA ASN A 108 -2.55 -5.06 8.91
C ASN A 108 -2.04 -3.65 9.28
N LEU A 109 -0.73 -3.50 9.52
CA LEU A 109 -0.14 -2.24 10.00
C LEU A 109 0.22 -1.25 8.88
N HIS A 110 0.47 -1.74 7.66
CA HIS A 110 0.81 -0.95 6.46
C HIS A 110 1.85 0.16 6.70
N PRO A 111 3.11 -0.18 7.06
CA PRO A 111 4.16 0.81 7.33
C PRO A 111 4.69 1.53 6.06
N THR A 112 4.15 1.20 4.89
CA THR A 112 4.61 1.67 3.57
C THR A 112 3.69 2.75 3.02
N GLU A 113 4.29 3.77 2.41
CA GLU A 113 3.61 4.86 1.70
C GLU A 113 3.86 4.80 0.20
N GLY A 114 2.90 5.29 -0.60
CA GLY A 114 3.02 5.40 -2.05
C GLY A 114 3.36 6.83 -2.47
N TYR A 115 4.41 6.99 -3.28
CA TYR A 115 4.73 8.28 -3.89
C TYR A 115 4.85 8.12 -5.40
N LEU A 116 4.24 9.05 -6.15
CA LEU A 116 4.42 9.18 -7.59
C LEU A 116 5.42 10.29 -7.87
N VAL A 117 6.47 9.97 -8.62
CA VAL A 117 7.42 10.94 -9.16
C VAL A 117 7.24 10.95 -10.67
N THR A 118 6.90 12.09 -11.24
CA THR A 118 6.58 12.19 -12.66
C THR A 118 7.13 13.48 -13.29
N GLY A 119 7.56 13.38 -14.55
CA GLY A 119 7.87 14.54 -15.40
C GLY A 119 6.61 15.20 -15.99
N GLY A 120 5.43 14.78 -15.57
CA GLY A 120 4.13 15.21 -16.07
C GLY A 120 3.54 14.17 -17.02
N VAL A 121 2.22 14.00 -16.95
CA VAL A 121 1.43 13.15 -17.84
C VAL A 121 0.11 13.86 -18.17
N THR A 122 -0.65 13.34 -19.13
CA THR A 122 -1.99 13.89 -19.39
C THR A 122 -2.84 13.82 -18.12
N GLY A 123 -3.31 14.98 -17.66
CA GLY A 123 -4.10 15.13 -16.44
C GLY A 123 -3.31 15.35 -15.15
N LEU A 124 -1.96 15.37 -15.18
CA LEU A 124 -1.14 15.57 -13.99
C LEU A 124 0.16 16.33 -14.31
N ALA A 125 0.42 17.40 -13.56
CA ALA A 125 1.64 18.20 -13.71
C ALA A 125 2.92 17.41 -13.31
N PRO A 126 4.12 17.86 -13.73
CA PRO A 126 5.37 17.35 -13.19
C PRO A 126 5.46 17.59 -11.68
N GLY A 127 5.98 16.61 -10.93
CA GLY A 127 6.17 16.76 -9.49
C GLY A 127 6.33 15.46 -8.72
N VAL A 128 6.24 15.59 -7.40
CA VAL A 128 6.21 14.49 -6.43
C VAL A 128 4.88 14.54 -5.71
N TYR A 129 4.15 13.43 -5.75
CA TYR A 129 2.82 13.29 -5.17
C TYR A 129 2.83 12.17 -4.14
N HIS A 130 2.11 12.36 -3.03
CA HIS A 130 1.86 11.33 -2.04
C HIS A 130 0.45 10.76 -2.27
N TYR A 131 0.34 9.45 -2.41
CA TYR A 131 -0.94 8.77 -2.59
C TYR A 131 -1.61 8.50 -1.23
N VAL A 132 -2.77 9.10 -0.99
CA VAL A 132 -3.54 8.95 0.24
C VAL A 132 -4.54 7.81 0.07
N SER A 133 -4.10 6.59 0.40
CA SER A 133 -4.91 5.37 0.25
C SER A 133 -6.28 5.39 0.93
N CYS A 134 -6.47 6.17 1.99
CA CYS A 134 -7.77 6.30 2.68
C CYS A 134 -8.85 6.87 1.78
N ASP A 135 -8.48 7.89 1.00
CA ASP A 135 -9.43 8.76 0.28
C ASP A 135 -9.31 8.59 -1.24
N HIS A 136 -8.30 7.83 -1.71
CA HIS A 136 -7.98 7.63 -3.12
C HIS A 136 -7.71 8.96 -3.86
N ILE A 137 -6.71 9.70 -3.34
CA ILE A 137 -6.25 11.01 -3.83
C ILE A 137 -4.72 11.11 -3.84
#